data_AF-A0A9Q0BRS3-F1
#
_entry.id   AF-A0A9Q0BRS3-F1
#
_cell.length_a   1.000
_cell.length_b   1.000
_cell.length_c   1.000
_cell.angle_alpha   90.00
_cell.angle_beta   90.00
_cell.angle_gamma   90.00
#
_symmetry.space_group_name_H-M   'P 1'
#
loop_
_entity.id
_entity.type
_entity.pdbx_description
1 polymer ?
#
loop_
_entity_poly.entity_id
_entity_poly.type
_entity_poly.pdbx_seq_one_letter_code
_entity_poly.pdbx_strand_id
1 'polypeptide(L)'
;MPADLVPYGEELEKCRTGDNCNAGCITRQKCLTCNSVDQELCRTNVTAISNSTCGSAEASSCFTCEYSNWSIQRGCGAAPTNPGILKCYECDEEDGCNRKDFTRCYQCSTGQAGAGCANWERPGEIYIEECVEPGTSCLVVSYRNGTTSRGCEKANFNCNSENAANCRSCQGSFCNKGAFPEERLWCHQCAGVQDCEEISRGQTALPCPVQANEPSNQKLACLEYFDTHSQQIVRGCRSNPELYYECLLRSNHHDSCRICHSHACNNSPGKELRAGYELEAKAMALLQVRSSGNSFKDSKVGCGFWLILSVIYMLTF
;
A
#
# COMPACT_ATOMS: atom_id res chain seq x y z
N MET A 1 43.94 -47.70 21.41
CA MET A 1 42.59 -47.14 21.61
C MET A 1 42.63 -46.39 22.93
N PRO A 2 42.30 -45.10 22.96
CA PRO A 2 42.14 -44.30 24.19
C PRO A 2 41.29 -45.04 25.23
N ALA A 3 41.59 -44.88 26.52
CA ALA A 3 40.99 -45.68 27.61
C ALA A 3 39.47 -45.49 27.74
N ASP A 4 39.00 -44.31 27.38
CA ASP A 4 37.61 -43.87 27.30
C ASP A 4 36.82 -44.52 26.15
N LEU A 5 37.50 -45.01 25.12
CA LEU A 5 36.87 -45.68 23.96
C LEU A 5 36.83 -47.20 24.09
N VAL A 6 37.48 -47.77 25.10
CA VAL A 6 37.54 -49.22 25.37
C VAL A 6 36.16 -49.87 25.54
N PRO A 7 35.17 -49.27 26.23
CA PRO A 7 33.85 -49.86 26.39
C PRO A 7 33.06 -50.00 25.09
N TYR A 8 33.35 -49.15 24.09
CA TYR A 8 32.64 -49.08 22.82
C TYR A 8 33.33 -49.91 21.73
N GLY A 9 34.32 -50.72 22.08
CA GLY A 9 35.19 -51.43 21.13
C GLY A 9 34.47 -52.34 20.14
N GLU A 10 33.30 -52.89 20.49
CA GLU A 10 32.47 -53.72 19.59
C GLU A 10 31.57 -52.89 18.65
N GLU A 11 31.31 -51.62 18.99
CA GLU A 11 30.54 -50.67 18.17
C GLU A 11 31.44 -49.85 17.23
N LEU A 12 32.75 -49.83 17.48
CA LEU A 12 33.72 -49.11 16.67
C LEU A 12 34.12 -49.90 15.43
N GLU A 13 33.72 -49.43 14.26
CA GLU A 13 34.14 -50.03 12.99
C GLU A 13 35.60 -49.66 12.69
N LYS A 14 36.46 -50.68 12.63
CA LYS A 14 37.88 -50.51 12.35
C LYS A 14 38.08 -50.29 10.84
N CYS A 15 38.43 -49.06 10.48
CA CYS A 15 38.89 -48.69 9.15
C CYS A 15 39.77 -49.75 8.48
N ARG A 16 39.31 -50.32 7.36
CA ARG A 16 39.98 -51.49 6.78
C ARG A 16 41.21 -51.16 5.92
N THR A 17 41.31 -49.99 5.28
CA THR A 17 42.56 -49.43 4.67
C THR A 17 42.32 -48.05 4.03
N GLY A 18 43.37 -47.22 3.95
CA GLY A 18 43.39 -45.93 3.24
C GLY A 18 43.42 -44.69 4.15
N ASP A 19 43.96 -43.57 3.65
CA ASP A 19 43.83 -42.25 4.30
C ASP A 19 42.33 -41.87 4.37
N ASN A 20 41.91 -41.24 5.47
CA ASN A 20 40.51 -40.82 5.71
C ASN A 20 39.47 -41.96 5.67
N CYS A 21 39.84 -43.16 6.11
CA CYS A 21 38.97 -44.34 6.17
C CYS A 21 37.70 -44.18 7.02
N ASN A 22 37.68 -43.22 7.96
CA ASN A 22 36.54 -42.83 8.78
C ASN A 22 35.64 -41.79 8.10
N ALA A 23 36.01 -41.29 6.91
CA ALA A 23 35.23 -40.31 6.15
C ALA A 23 33.91 -40.85 5.57
N GLY A 24 33.65 -42.16 5.71
CA GLY A 24 32.34 -42.77 5.45
C GLY A 24 31.35 -42.64 6.62
N CYS A 25 31.85 -42.35 7.83
CA CYS A 25 31.04 -42.15 9.04
C CYS A 25 30.71 -40.67 9.30
N ILE A 26 31.18 -39.77 8.44
CA ILE A 26 30.95 -38.32 8.55
C ILE A 26 29.87 -37.98 7.54
N THR A 27 28.73 -37.47 8.02
CA THR A 27 27.67 -36.94 7.16
C THR A 27 28.27 -35.87 6.26
N ARG A 28 28.39 -36.17 4.96
CA ARG A 28 28.96 -35.24 4.00
C ARG A 28 27.89 -34.22 3.64
N GLN A 29 28.02 -33.03 4.22
CA GLN A 29 27.19 -31.88 3.89
C GLN A 29 27.27 -31.59 2.39
N LYS A 30 26.13 -31.30 1.76
CA LYS A 30 26.12 -30.74 0.42
C LYS A 30 25.67 -29.29 0.47
N CYS A 31 26.42 -28.42 -0.19
CA CYS A 31 26.13 -26.99 -0.24
C CYS A 31 26.01 -26.52 -1.67
N LEU A 32 25.27 -25.42 -1.85
CA LEU A 32 25.36 -24.65 -3.09
C LEU A 32 26.73 -23.98 -3.12
N THR A 33 27.42 -24.06 -4.26
CA THR A 33 28.73 -23.45 -4.45
C THR A 33 28.73 -22.66 -5.73
N CYS A 34 28.75 -21.33 -5.61
CA CYS A 34 28.68 -20.43 -6.75
C CYS A 34 29.13 -19.01 -6.34
N ASN A 35 29.46 -18.20 -7.35
CA ASN A 35 29.71 -16.77 -7.21
C ASN A 35 28.91 -16.03 -8.28
N SER A 36 28.13 -15.02 -7.90
CA SER A 36 27.30 -14.27 -8.83
C SER A 36 28.07 -13.37 -9.80
N VAL A 37 29.38 -13.17 -9.57
CA VAL A 37 30.27 -12.49 -10.53
C VAL A 37 30.50 -13.37 -11.75
N ASP A 38 30.72 -14.66 -11.55
CA ASP A 38 31.03 -15.62 -12.62
C ASP A 38 29.79 -16.38 -13.11
N GLN A 39 28.76 -16.49 -12.26
CA GLN A 39 27.54 -17.25 -12.50
C GLN A 39 26.31 -16.49 -11.99
N GLU A 40 25.67 -15.73 -12.88
CA GLU A 40 24.52 -14.86 -12.56
C GLU A 40 23.40 -15.58 -11.79
N LEU A 41 23.13 -16.85 -12.14
CA LEU A 41 22.11 -17.68 -11.50
C LEU A 41 22.31 -17.84 -9.98
N CYS A 42 23.54 -17.67 -9.48
CA CYS A 42 23.85 -17.73 -8.05
C CYS A 42 23.03 -16.72 -7.21
N ARG A 43 22.64 -15.60 -7.84
CA ARG A 43 21.79 -14.56 -7.25
C ARG A 43 20.35 -14.61 -7.78
N THR A 44 20.14 -14.87 -9.07
CA THR A 44 18.81 -14.67 -9.70
C THR A 44 17.93 -15.91 -9.67
N ASN A 45 18.52 -17.11 -9.67
CA ASN A 45 17.77 -18.36 -9.62
C ASN A 45 18.62 -19.48 -9.03
N VAL A 46 18.75 -19.44 -7.69
CA VAL A 46 19.57 -20.39 -6.94
C VAL A 46 19.09 -21.83 -7.08
N THR A 47 17.81 -22.06 -7.40
CA THR A 47 17.25 -23.41 -7.60
C THR A 47 17.81 -24.13 -8.83
N ALA A 48 18.39 -23.38 -9.77
CA ALA A 48 19.09 -23.93 -10.93
C ALA A 48 20.55 -24.31 -10.64
N ILE A 49 21.07 -23.98 -9.45
CA ILE A 49 22.43 -24.32 -9.04
C ILE A 49 22.43 -25.71 -8.42
N SER A 50 23.33 -26.58 -8.87
CA SER A 50 23.47 -27.92 -8.31
C SER A 50 24.26 -27.89 -7.00
N ASN A 51 23.85 -28.72 -6.05
CA ASN A 51 24.60 -28.93 -4.81
C ASN A 51 25.93 -29.63 -5.10
N SER A 52 27.00 -29.18 -4.45
CA SER A 52 28.29 -29.86 -4.43
C SER A 52 28.51 -30.53 -3.08
N THR A 53 29.14 -31.70 -3.08
CA THR A 53 29.51 -32.39 -1.83
C THR A 53 30.74 -31.71 -1.24
N CYS A 54 30.68 -31.30 0.01
CA CYS A 54 31.79 -30.63 0.67
C CYS A 54 32.98 -31.59 0.84
N GLY A 55 34.17 -31.11 0.52
CA GLY A 55 35.36 -31.94 0.30
C GLY A 55 36.06 -32.43 1.57
N SER A 56 35.73 -31.90 2.75
CA SER A 56 36.37 -32.27 4.01
C SER A 56 35.37 -32.34 5.18
N ALA A 57 35.76 -33.03 6.25
CA ALA A 57 34.98 -33.15 7.47
C ALA A 57 34.83 -31.82 8.22
N GLU A 58 35.81 -30.90 8.07
CA GLU A 58 35.72 -29.54 8.64
C GLU A 58 34.73 -28.66 7.88
N ALA A 59 34.30 -29.06 6.69
CA ALA A 59 33.28 -28.39 5.89
C ALA A 59 31.87 -28.95 6.20
N SER A 60 31.54 -29.00 7.49
CA SER A 60 30.25 -29.49 8.00
C SER A 60 29.10 -28.49 7.88
N SER A 61 29.41 -27.22 7.57
CA SER A 61 28.42 -26.16 7.34
C SER A 61 28.46 -25.64 5.89
N CYS A 62 27.44 -24.88 5.53
CA CYS A 62 27.37 -24.09 4.31
C CYS A 62 27.33 -22.60 4.66
N PHE A 63 27.81 -21.75 3.76
CA PHE A 63 27.69 -20.29 3.90
C PHE A 63 27.01 -19.64 2.68
N THR A 64 26.43 -18.47 2.92
CA THR A 64 26.07 -17.48 1.89
C THR A 64 26.52 -16.10 2.36
N CYS A 65 27.23 -15.37 1.50
CA CYS A 65 27.73 -14.03 1.78
C CYS A 65 27.33 -13.05 0.68
N GLU A 66 26.92 -11.85 1.06
CA GLU A 66 26.74 -10.71 0.15
C GLU A 66 27.86 -9.69 0.35
N TYR A 67 28.41 -9.22 -0.76
CA TYR A 67 29.50 -8.26 -0.82
C TYR A 67 28.99 -6.84 -1.10
N SER A 68 29.83 -5.83 -0.90
CA SER A 68 29.51 -4.40 -1.04
C SER A 68 29.11 -4.00 -2.47
N ASN A 69 29.57 -4.74 -3.47
CA ASN A 69 29.18 -4.62 -4.87
C ASN A 69 27.88 -5.40 -5.19
N TRP A 70 27.19 -5.92 -4.18
CA TRP A 70 26.01 -6.75 -4.32
C TRP A 70 26.28 -8.05 -5.09
N SER A 71 27.49 -8.62 -5.05
CA SER A 71 27.67 -10.02 -5.46
C SER A 71 27.31 -10.98 -4.33
N ILE A 72 26.79 -12.15 -4.67
CA ILE A 72 26.55 -13.27 -3.73
C ILE A 72 27.58 -14.35 -3.98
N GLN A 73 28.15 -14.87 -2.90
CA GLN A 73 28.96 -16.08 -2.91
C GLN A 73 28.36 -17.12 -1.96
N ARG A 74 28.33 -18.37 -2.40
CA ARG A 74 27.89 -19.53 -1.63
C ARG A 74 28.97 -20.59 -1.64
N GLY A 75 29.11 -21.33 -0.55
CA GLY A 75 30.08 -22.42 -0.48
C GLY A 75 29.95 -23.29 0.76
N CYS A 76 30.91 -24.19 0.89
CA CYS A 76 31.07 -25.09 2.03
C CYS A 76 32.01 -24.49 3.09
N GLY A 77 31.79 -24.87 4.34
CA GLY A 77 32.59 -24.49 5.51
C GLY A 77 32.23 -23.13 6.10
N ALA A 78 33.12 -22.64 6.96
CA ALA A 78 33.01 -21.33 7.59
C ALA A 78 32.95 -20.20 6.55
N ALA A 79 32.20 -19.14 6.86
CA ALA A 79 32.10 -17.99 5.99
C ALA A 79 33.48 -17.32 5.78
N PRO A 80 33.79 -16.87 4.55
CA PRO A 80 35.01 -16.13 4.30
C PRO A 80 35.06 -14.83 5.10
N THR A 81 36.27 -14.36 5.43
CA THR A 81 36.51 -13.10 6.17
C THR A 81 37.09 -12.00 5.28
N ASN A 82 36.87 -12.12 3.97
CA ASN A 82 37.40 -11.17 2.99
C ASN A 82 36.89 -9.74 3.23
N PRO A 83 37.72 -8.72 2.99
CA PRO A 83 37.26 -7.33 3.03
C PRO A 83 36.16 -7.12 1.96
N GLY A 84 35.13 -6.35 2.31
CA GLY A 84 34.00 -6.04 1.42
C GLY A 84 32.78 -6.95 1.56
N ILE A 85 32.82 -7.95 2.44
CA ILE A 85 31.63 -8.68 2.87
C ILE A 85 30.74 -7.75 3.70
N LEU A 86 29.47 -7.60 3.31
CA LEU A 86 28.48 -6.85 4.07
C LEU A 86 27.82 -7.73 5.13
N LYS A 87 27.45 -8.95 4.74
CA LYS A 87 26.73 -9.90 5.58
C LYS A 87 26.94 -11.32 5.09
N CYS A 88 26.91 -12.25 6.04
CA CYS A 88 26.93 -13.67 5.80
C CYS A 88 25.99 -14.37 6.76
N TYR A 89 25.51 -15.53 6.34
CA TYR A 89 24.96 -16.51 7.27
C TYR A 89 25.56 -17.88 6.97
N GLU A 90 25.59 -18.71 8.00
CA GLU A 90 26.00 -20.11 7.94
C GLU A 90 24.81 -21.01 8.32
N CYS A 91 24.81 -22.25 7.84
CA CYS A 91 23.79 -23.24 8.16
C CYS A 91 24.33 -24.66 8.01
N ASP A 92 23.75 -25.61 8.74
CA ASP A 92 24.14 -27.03 8.78
C ASP A 92 22.90 -27.97 8.84
N GLU A 93 21.71 -27.42 8.64
CA GLU A 93 20.43 -28.09 8.90
C GLU A 93 20.06 -29.14 7.83
N GLU A 94 20.40 -28.88 6.55
CA GLU A 94 20.05 -29.74 5.41
C GLU A 94 20.95 -29.50 4.17
N ASP A 95 20.92 -30.43 3.22
CA ASP A 95 21.58 -30.28 1.90
C ASP A 95 21.09 -29.00 1.20
N GLY A 96 22.01 -28.10 0.85
CA GLY A 96 21.69 -26.82 0.19
C GLY A 96 20.92 -25.84 1.09
N CYS A 97 21.08 -25.91 2.41
CA CYS A 97 20.49 -24.96 3.36
C CYS A 97 20.87 -23.50 3.05
N ASN A 98 22.04 -23.29 2.42
CA ASN A 98 22.54 -21.98 2.02
C ASN A 98 21.87 -21.45 0.74
N ARG A 99 20.63 -21.84 0.45
CA ARG A 99 19.84 -21.32 -0.68
C ARG A 99 19.15 -20.00 -0.41
N LYS A 100 18.95 -19.64 0.86
CA LYS A 100 18.19 -18.45 1.25
C LYS A 100 18.91 -17.18 0.76
N ASP A 101 18.16 -16.25 0.20
CA ASP A 101 18.67 -14.96 -0.25
C ASP A 101 18.58 -13.91 0.85
N PHE A 102 19.36 -12.85 0.71
CA PHE A 102 19.18 -11.66 1.52
C PHE A 102 18.04 -10.82 0.95
N THR A 103 16.81 -11.16 1.33
CA THR A 103 15.60 -10.54 0.80
C THR A 103 15.52 -9.06 1.16
N ARG A 104 15.15 -8.24 0.17
CA ARG A 104 14.78 -6.83 0.36
C ARG A 104 13.35 -6.62 -0.09
N CYS A 105 12.54 -6.00 0.74
CA CYS A 105 11.14 -5.75 0.48
C CYS A 105 10.87 -4.26 0.36
N TYR A 106 9.86 -3.89 -0.41
CA TYR A 106 9.34 -2.53 -0.31
C TYR A 106 8.62 -2.37 1.03
N GLN A 107 8.85 -1.24 1.69
CA GLN A 107 8.27 -0.92 2.99
C GLN A 107 7.57 0.45 2.92
N CYS A 108 6.30 0.44 3.28
CA CYS A 108 5.51 1.65 3.40
C CYS A 108 4.22 1.36 4.17
N SER A 109 3.56 2.42 4.61
CA SER A 109 2.15 2.40 4.98
C SER A 109 1.43 3.55 4.29
N THR A 110 0.13 3.40 4.04
CA THR A 110 -0.71 4.49 3.53
C THR A 110 -0.69 5.73 4.44
N GLY A 111 -0.48 5.56 5.76
CA GLY A 111 -0.36 6.70 6.68
C GLY A 111 0.91 7.53 6.48
N GLN A 112 1.98 6.94 5.93
CA GLN A 112 3.27 7.61 5.71
C GLN A 112 3.47 8.04 4.26
N ALA A 113 3.14 7.17 3.30
CA ALA A 113 3.41 7.35 1.87
C ALA A 113 2.12 7.52 1.04
N GLY A 114 0.97 7.70 1.70
CA GLY A 114 -0.31 7.96 1.05
C GLY A 114 -0.73 6.89 0.05
N ALA A 115 -1.34 7.34 -1.05
CA ALA A 115 -1.82 6.49 -2.12
C ALA A 115 -0.72 5.70 -2.83
N GLY A 116 0.51 6.22 -2.90
CA GLY A 116 1.64 5.56 -3.54
C GLY A 116 1.95 4.18 -2.95
N CYS A 117 1.76 4.00 -1.63
CA CYS A 117 1.92 2.69 -0.99
C CYS A 117 0.86 1.67 -1.41
N ALA A 118 -0.39 2.13 -1.60
CA ALA A 118 -1.52 1.25 -1.89
C ALA A 118 -1.61 0.91 -3.38
N ASN A 119 -1.49 1.90 -4.26
CA ASN A 119 -1.77 1.77 -5.69
C ASN A 119 -0.53 1.72 -6.59
N TRP A 120 0.67 1.91 -6.02
CA TRP A 120 1.94 1.86 -6.75
C TRP A 120 2.12 2.92 -7.85
N GLU A 121 1.35 4.01 -7.83
CA GLU A 121 1.43 5.07 -8.85
C GLU A 121 2.63 6.03 -8.68
N ARG A 122 3.27 6.03 -7.49
CA ARG A 122 4.49 6.79 -7.20
C ARG A 122 5.54 5.90 -6.51
N PRO A 123 6.18 4.96 -7.23
CA PRO A 123 7.10 4.01 -6.63
C PRO A 123 8.40 4.65 -6.11
N GLY A 124 8.77 5.84 -6.58
CA GLY A 124 10.04 6.51 -6.25
C GLY A 124 10.19 6.99 -4.80
N GLU A 125 9.12 6.96 -4.01
CA GLU A 125 9.11 7.41 -2.61
C GLU A 125 8.93 6.24 -1.61
N ILE A 126 8.95 5.00 -2.10
CA ILE A 126 8.76 3.81 -1.26
C ILE A 126 10.11 3.34 -0.73
N TYR A 127 10.22 3.25 0.60
CA TYR A 127 11.43 2.80 1.27
C TYR A 127 11.71 1.31 1.00
N ILE A 128 12.98 0.91 1.07
CA ILE A 128 13.41 -0.48 0.92
C ILE A 128 13.86 -1.00 2.29
N GLU A 129 13.16 -1.99 2.82
CA GLU A 129 13.53 -2.72 4.03
C GLU A 129 14.40 -3.92 3.64
N GLU A 130 15.55 -4.07 4.28
CA GLU A 130 16.32 -5.31 4.23
C GLU A 130 15.83 -6.24 5.34
N CYS A 131 15.42 -7.46 4.99
CA CYS A 131 14.88 -8.39 5.96
C CYS A 131 15.99 -8.93 6.86
N VAL A 132 15.68 -9.07 8.15
CA VAL A 132 16.64 -9.55 9.16
C VAL A 132 17.04 -11.00 8.89
N GLU A 133 16.05 -11.87 8.69
CA GLU A 133 16.29 -13.30 8.45
C GLU A 133 16.42 -13.59 6.94
N PRO A 134 17.46 -14.32 6.50
CA PRO A 134 17.60 -14.75 5.11
C PRO A 134 16.37 -15.52 4.62
N GLY A 135 15.92 -15.22 3.41
CA GLY A 135 14.77 -15.87 2.78
C GLY A 135 13.42 -15.49 3.38
N THR A 136 13.37 -14.46 4.25
CA THR A 136 12.10 -13.90 4.73
C THR A 136 11.23 -13.44 3.56
N SER A 137 9.94 -13.75 3.64
CA SER A 137 8.96 -13.34 2.62
C SER A 137 8.69 -11.85 2.68
N CYS A 138 8.40 -11.24 1.53
CA CYS A 138 7.81 -9.91 1.51
C CYS A 138 6.29 -9.99 1.62
N LEU A 139 5.70 -9.06 2.37
CA LEU A 139 4.25 -8.98 2.54
C LEU A 139 3.67 -7.69 1.96
N VAL A 140 2.41 -7.78 1.56
CA VAL A 140 1.48 -6.65 1.42
C VAL A 140 0.21 -6.99 2.19
N VAL A 141 -0.19 -6.11 3.10
CA VAL A 141 -1.39 -6.26 3.92
C VAL A 141 -2.31 -5.07 3.66
N SER A 142 -3.57 -5.34 3.39
CA SER A 142 -4.63 -4.33 3.42
C SER A 142 -5.52 -4.58 4.63
N TYR A 143 -5.78 -3.55 5.41
CA TYR A 143 -6.57 -3.62 6.63
C TYR A 143 -8.03 -3.23 6.37
N ARG A 144 -8.92 -3.61 7.29
CA ARG A 144 -10.36 -3.30 7.20
C ARG A 144 -10.65 -1.80 7.18
N ASN A 145 -9.79 -0.99 7.80
CA ASN A 145 -9.87 0.48 7.78
C ASN A 145 -9.43 1.12 6.45
N GLY A 146 -9.06 0.33 5.44
CA GLY A 146 -8.63 0.83 4.13
C GLY A 146 -7.13 1.14 4.00
N THR A 147 -6.36 1.03 5.09
CA THR A 147 -4.90 1.22 5.03
C THR A 147 -4.19 0.02 4.39
N THR A 148 -3.14 0.29 3.62
CA THR A 148 -2.24 -0.73 3.08
C THR A 148 -0.87 -0.57 3.73
N SER A 149 -0.21 -1.68 4.04
CA SER A 149 1.17 -1.72 4.54
C SER A 149 1.98 -2.79 3.83
N ARG A 150 3.28 -2.55 3.70
CA ARG A 150 4.27 -3.41 3.05
C ARG A 150 5.52 -3.52 3.89
N GLY A 151 6.21 -4.64 3.78
CA GLY A 151 7.49 -4.87 4.43
C GLY A 151 7.88 -6.34 4.45
N CYS A 152 8.94 -6.66 5.17
CA CYS A 152 9.36 -8.02 5.48
C CYS A 152 8.40 -8.67 6.48
N GLU A 153 8.11 -9.95 6.30
CA GLU A 153 7.36 -10.76 7.27
C GLU A 153 8.10 -10.81 8.62
N LYS A 154 7.36 -10.57 9.72
CA LYS A 154 7.87 -10.60 11.09
C LYS A 154 6.76 -10.87 12.10
N ALA A 155 7.12 -11.14 13.35
CA ALA A 155 6.17 -11.50 14.40
C ALA A 155 5.01 -10.49 14.57
N ASN A 156 5.28 -9.19 14.40
CA ASN A 156 4.28 -8.12 14.49
C ASN A 156 3.72 -7.66 13.13
N PHE A 157 4.16 -8.24 12.01
CA PHE A 157 3.68 -7.91 10.67
C PHE A 157 3.62 -9.19 9.84
N ASN A 158 2.45 -9.83 9.86
CA ASN A 158 2.17 -11.09 9.19
C ASN A 158 0.70 -11.14 8.73
N CYS A 159 0.35 -12.17 7.95
CA CYS A 159 -0.99 -12.33 7.40
C CYS A 159 -2.07 -12.77 8.40
N ASN A 160 -1.71 -13.14 9.64
CA ASN A 160 -2.64 -13.66 10.64
C ASN A 160 -3.26 -12.57 11.51
N SER A 161 -3.04 -11.28 11.20
CA SER A 161 -3.64 -10.17 11.92
C SER A 161 -5.17 -10.17 11.78
N GLU A 162 -5.91 -10.12 12.89
CA GLU A 162 -7.38 -10.08 12.90
C GLU A 162 -7.96 -8.89 12.11
N ASN A 163 -7.20 -7.80 12.03
CA ASN A 163 -7.59 -6.58 11.32
C ASN A 163 -7.23 -6.60 9.83
N ALA A 164 -6.52 -7.63 9.35
CA ALA A 164 -6.22 -7.80 7.93
C ALA A 164 -7.52 -8.13 7.17
N ALA A 165 -7.78 -7.37 6.11
CA ALA A 165 -8.83 -7.66 5.13
C ALA A 165 -8.30 -8.57 4.01
N ASN A 166 -7.08 -8.30 3.54
CA ASN A 166 -6.37 -9.16 2.59
C ASN A 166 -4.88 -9.13 2.90
N CYS A 167 -4.19 -10.23 2.67
CA CYS A 167 -2.75 -10.32 2.79
C CYS A 167 -2.17 -11.14 1.64
N ARG A 168 -1.04 -10.69 1.10
CA ARG A 168 -0.24 -11.44 0.12
C ARG A 168 1.19 -11.56 0.62
N SER A 169 1.67 -12.79 0.72
CA SER A 169 3.07 -13.12 0.88
C SER A 169 3.67 -13.48 -0.47
N CYS A 170 4.91 -13.07 -0.72
CA CYS A 170 5.67 -13.45 -1.90
C CYS A 170 7.15 -13.67 -1.56
N GLN A 171 7.79 -14.52 -2.36
CA GLN A 171 9.20 -14.89 -2.19
C GLN A 171 10.09 -14.07 -3.13
N GLY A 172 11.29 -13.75 -2.66
CA GLY A 172 12.29 -12.99 -3.40
C GLY A 172 12.23 -11.48 -3.19
N SER A 173 13.33 -10.82 -3.54
CA SER A 173 13.46 -9.37 -3.34
C SER A 173 12.48 -8.59 -4.22
N PHE A 174 11.89 -7.53 -3.67
CA PHE A 174 11.03 -6.56 -4.35
C PHE A 174 9.76 -7.16 -4.97
N CYS A 175 9.38 -8.38 -4.59
CA CYS A 175 8.22 -9.07 -5.14
C CYS A 175 6.90 -8.42 -4.70
N ASN A 176 6.89 -7.73 -3.57
CA ASN A 176 5.71 -7.08 -2.99
C ASN A 176 5.40 -5.73 -3.64
N LYS A 177 5.61 -5.63 -4.96
CA LYS A 177 5.31 -4.45 -5.78
C LYS A 177 3.90 -4.49 -6.36
N GLY A 178 3.53 -3.43 -7.07
CA GLY A 178 2.25 -3.31 -7.74
C GLY A 178 1.12 -3.00 -6.77
N ALA A 179 -0.04 -2.69 -7.30
CA ALA A 179 -1.17 -2.28 -6.51
C ALA A 179 -1.79 -3.46 -5.72
N PHE A 180 -2.42 -3.17 -4.59
CA PHE A 180 -2.96 -4.23 -3.73
C PHE A 180 -4.18 -3.79 -2.90
N PRO A 181 -5.22 -4.63 -2.80
CA PRO A 181 -5.51 -5.79 -3.66
C PRO A 181 -5.71 -5.36 -5.13
N GLU A 182 -5.31 -6.20 -6.08
CA GLU A 182 -5.32 -5.86 -7.52
C GLU A 182 -6.73 -5.56 -8.06
N GLU A 183 -7.72 -6.33 -7.62
CA GLU A 183 -9.13 -6.18 -8.03
C GLU A 183 -9.89 -5.10 -7.23
N ARG A 184 -9.27 -4.53 -6.19
CA ARG A 184 -9.96 -3.56 -5.33
C ARG A 184 -9.97 -2.20 -6.00
N LEU A 185 -11.15 -1.64 -6.22
CA LEU A 185 -11.28 -0.28 -6.74
C LEU A 185 -10.55 0.72 -5.85
N TRP A 186 -9.79 1.63 -6.47
CA TRP A 186 -9.20 2.78 -5.80
C TRP A 186 -9.86 4.03 -6.32
N CYS A 187 -10.23 4.94 -5.43
CA CYS A 187 -10.89 6.18 -5.77
C CYS A 187 -10.15 7.33 -5.13
N HIS A 188 -10.20 8.52 -5.76
CA HIS A 188 -9.77 9.73 -5.10
C HIS A 188 -10.63 9.95 -3.85
N GLN A 189 -9.99 10.01 -2.70
CA GLN A 189 -10.62 10.21 -1.40
C GLN A 189 -10.06 11.49 -0.81
N CYS A 190 -10.85 12.56 -0.83
CA CYS A 190 -10.45 13.88 -0.35
C CYS A 190 -11.69 14.76 -0.09
N ALA A 191 -11.50 15.85 0.66
CA ALA A 191 -12.47 16.93 0.76
C ALA A 191 -11.77 18.30 0.72
N GLY A 192 -12.44 19.32 0.17
CA GLY A 192 -11.96 20.70 0.20
C GLY A 192 -11.11 21.13 -1.00
N VAL A 193 -10.73 22.41 -1.03
CA VAL A 193 -10.08 23.06 -2.18
C VAL A 193 -8.61 22.63 -2.32
N GLN A 194 -7.89 22.44 -1.21
CA GLN A 194 -6.47 22.11 -1.27
C GLN A 194 -6.20 20.73 -1.89
N ASP A 195 -7.03 19.74 -1.58
CA ASP A 195 -6.77 18.35 -1.95
C ASP A 195 -7.66 17.80 -3.07
N CYS A 196 -8.77 18.48 -3.41
CA CYS A 196 -9.73 18.00 -4.41
C CYS A 196 -9.96 18.91 -5.60
N GLU A 197 -9.46 20.14 -5.62
CA GLU A 197 -9.69 21.06 -6.74
C GLU A 197 -9.11 20.52 -8.03
N GLU A 198 -7.83 20.13 -7.97
CA GLU A 198 -7.10 19.52 -9.07
C GLU A 198 -6.50 18.20 -8.62
N ILE A 199 -6.85 17.14 -9.33
CA ILE A 199 -6.38 15.80 -9.02
C ILE A 199 -5.10 15.52 -9.79
N SER A 200 -3.98 15.47 -9.07
CA SER A 200 -2.74 14.94 -9.63
C SER A 200 -2.68 13.42 -9.44
N ARG A 201 -2.07 12.73 -10.40
CA ARG A 201 -1.89 11.27 -10.36
C ARG A 201 -1.19 10.82 -9.07
N GLY A 202 -1.72 9.77 -8.43
CA GLY A 202 -1.13 9.13 -7.26
C GLY A 202 -1.21 9.88 -5.93
N GLN A 203 -1.97 10.97 -5.81
CA GLN A 203 -2.05 11.71 -4.54
C GLN A 203 -3.13 11.19 -3.59
N THR A 204 -4.35 11.01 -4.09
CA THR A 204 -5.53 10.75 -3.25
C THR A 204 -6.27 9.46 -3.59
N ALA A 205 -5.78 8.70 -4.58
CA ALA A 205 -6.41 7.47 -5.03
C ALA A 205 -6.14 6.31 -4.05
N LEU A 206 -7.03 6.15 -3.08
CA LEU A 206 -6.94 5.15 -2.02
C LEU A 206 -7.90 3.98 -2.24
N PRO A 207 -7.58 2.77 -1.75
CA PRO A 207 -8.50 1.65 -1.83
C PRO A 207 -9.80 1.90 -1.08
N CYS A 208 -10.92 1.56 -1.72
CA CYS A 208 -12.24 1.73 -1.11
C CYS A 208 -12.46 0.74 0.03
N PRO A 209 -12.99 1.16 1.19
CA PRO A 209 -13.30 0.23 2.29
C PRO A 209 -14.25 -0.88 1.82
N VAL A 210 -14.05 -2.10 2.33
CA VAL A 210 -14.94 -3.23 2.09
C VAL A 210 -15.78 -3.40 3.34
N GLN A 211 -17.09 -3.15 3.25
CA GLN A 211 -18.00 -3.39 4.37
C GLN A 211 -18.54 -4.82 4.31
N ALA A 212 -18.61 -5.48 5.47
CA ALA A 212 -19.00 -6.89 5.59
C ALA A 212 -20.44 -7.18 5.12
N ASN A 213 -21.28 -6.15 5.03
CA ASN A 213 -22.71 -6.27 4.74
C ASN A 213 -23.12 -5.69 3.38
N GLU A 214 -22.18 -5.23 2.54
CA GLU A 214 -22.54 -4.72 1.21
C GLU A 214 -22.67 -5.86 0.18
N PRO A 215 -23.76 -5.90 -0.60
CA PRO A 215 -23.93 -6.89 -1.66
C PRO A 215 -22.80 -6.78 -2.69
N SER A 216 -22.19 -7.92 -3.06
CA SER A 216 -21.06 -8.01 -3.99
C SER A 216 -21.33 -7.38 -5.37
N ASN A 217 -22.61 -7.20 -5.73
CA ASN A 217 -23.11 -6.71 -6.99
C ASN A 217 -23.54 -5.21 -6.98
N GLN A 218 -23.56 -4.52 -5.84
CA GLN A 218 -23.77 -3.06 -5.78
C GLN A 218 -22.48 -2.26 -6.02
N LYS A 219 -21.57 -2.87 -6.80
CA LYS A 219 -20.35 -2.37 -7.43
C LYS A 219 -19.71 -1.21 -6.69
N LEU A 220 -18.56 -1.53 -6.07
CA LEU A 220 -17.46 -0.61 -5.84
C LEU A 220 -17.47 0.45 -6.95
N ALA A 221 -17.71 1.69 -6.54
CA ALA A 221 -17.79 2.82 -7.44
C ALA A 221 -17.12 4.00 -6.74
N CYS A 222 -16.49 4.84 -7.53
CA CYS A 222 -16.05 6.13 -7.06
C CYS A 222 -17.20 7.12 -7.17
N LEU A 223 -17.24 8.06 -6.24
CA LEU A 223 -18.15 9.20 -6.30
C LEU A 223 -17.39 10.51 -6.21
N GLU A 224 -17.99 11.56 -6.75
CA GLU A 224 -17.56 12.95 -6.60
C GLU A 224 -18.77 13.88 -6.67
N TYR A 225 -18.76 14.94 -5.87
CA TYR A 225 -19.79 15.97 -5.88
C TYR A 225 -19.26 17.27 -5.28
N PHE A 226 -20.01 18.35 -5.52
CA PHE A 226 -19.86 19.61 -4.78
C PHE A 226 -20.91 19.66 -3.67
N ASP A 227 -20.46 19.69 -2.42
CA ASP A 227 -21.31 19.81 -1.25
C ASP A 227 -21.74 21.27 -1.09
N THR A 228 -23.03 21.52 -1.33
CA THR A 228 -23.62 22.87 -1.27
C THR A 228 -23.65 23.45 0.15
N HIS A 229 -23.57 22.62 1.19
CA HIS A 229 -23.62 23.06 2.58
C HIS A 229 -22.25 23.52 3.07
N SER A 230 -21.22 22.72 2.82
CA SER A 230 -19.84 23.07 3.19
C SER A 230 -19.12 23.91 2.15
N GLN A 231 -19.67 24.04 0.93
CA GLN A 231 -19.06 24.67 -0.23
C GLN A 231 -17.72 24.03 -0.62
N GLN A 232 -17.63 22.71 -0.51
CA GLN A 232 -16.41 21.95 -0.81
C GLN A 232 -16.64 20.89 -1.87
N ILE A 233 -15.58 20.55 -2.59
CA ILE A 233 -15.57 19.33 -3.41
C ILE A 233 -15.32 18.16 -2.48
N VAL A 234 -16.07 17.09 -2.67
CA VAL A 234 -15.91 15.86 -1.92
C VAL A 234 -15.79 14.70 -2.91
N ARG A 235 -14.82 13.82 -2.67
CA ARG A 235 -14.58 12.63 -3.47
C ARG A 235 -14.41 11.43 -2.56
N GLY A 236 -14.89 10.27 -3.00
CA GLY A 236 -14.56 9.04 -2.31
C GLY A 236 -15.20 7.82 -2.92
N CYS A 237 -15.53 6.86 -2.06
CA CYS A 237 -16.04 5.56 -2.45
C CYS A 237 -17.51 5.44 -2.09
N ARG A 238 -18.30 4.89 -3.01
CA ARG A 238 -19.71 4.54 -2.78
C ARG A 238 -19.90 3.57 -1.62
N SER A 239 -18.93 2.68 -1.37
CA SER A 239 -18.99 1.73 -0.26
C SER A 239 -18.90 2.40 1.13
N ASN A 240 -18.71 3.72 1.18
CA ASN A 240 -18.99 4.50 2.37
C ASN A 240 -20.45 5.00 2.31
N PRO A 241 -21.37 4.40 3.08
CA PRO A 241 -22.80 4.71 3.00
C PRO A 241 -23.12 6.14 3.42
N GLU A 242 -22.43 6.66 4.45
CA GLU A 242 -22.61 8.05 4.90
C GLU A 242 -22.28 9.02 3.76
N LEU A 243 -21.10 8.87 3.18
CA LEU A 243 -20.64 9.68 2.06
C LEU A 243 -21.57 9.55 0.84
N TYR A 244 -22.09 8.35 0.58
CA TYR A 244 -23.03 8.14 -0.51
C TYR A 244 -24.36 8.88 -0.29
N TYR A 245 -24.92 8.83 0.92
CA TYR A 245 -26.12 9.60 1.25
C TYR A 245 -25.88 11.12 1.19
N GLU A 246 -24.73 11.59 1.67
CA GLU A 246 -24.34 12.99 1.56
C GLU A 246 -24.25 13.42 0.09
N CYS A 247 -23.64 12.60 -0.76
CA CYS A 247 -23.56 12.86 -2.20
C CYS A 247 -24.97 13.04 -2.80
N LEU A 248 -25.95 12.21 -2.44
CA LEU A 248 -27.31 12.29 -2.98
C LEU A 248 -28.13 13.47 -2.44
N LEU A 249 -27.89 13.89 -1.18
CA LEU A 249 -28.72 14.85 -0.46
C LEU A 249 -28.14 16.27 -0.43
N ARG A 250 -26.81 16.40 -0.48
CA ARG A 250 -26.10 17.68 -0.32
C ARG A 250 -25.56 18.23 -1.65
N SER A 251 -25.67 17.47 -2.73
CA SER A 251 -25.41 17.96 -4.08
C SER A 251 -26.52 18.90 -4.55
N ASN A 252 -26.20 19.80 -5.49
CA ASN A 252 -27.14 20.81 -5.97
C ASN A 252 -28.38 20.19 -6.65
N HIS A 253 -28.17 19.12 -7.41
CA HIS A 253 -29.21 18.29 -8.03
C HIS A 253 -28.89 16.81 -7.82
N HIS A 254 -29.88 15.93 -8.01
CA HIS A 254 -29.67 14.47 -7.97
C HIS A 254 -28.57 14.02 -8.94
N ASP A 255 -28.46 14.67 -10.09
CA ASP A 255 -27.48 14.37 -11.15
C ASP A 255 -26.08 14.93 -10.85
N SER A 256 -25.96 15.78 -9.82
CA SER A 256 -24.68 16.39 -9.41
C SER A 256 -23.82 15.46 -8.55
N CYS A 257 -24.41 14.37 -8.05
CA CYS A 257 -23.67 13.25 -7.48
C CYS A 257 -23.18 12.34 -8.62
N ARG A 258 -21.92 12.48 -9.02
CA ARG A 258 -21.35 11.69 -10.12
C ARG A 258 -20.80 10.37 -9.58
N ILE A 259 -21.09 9.27 -10.28
CA ILE A 259 -20.65 7.92 -9.92
C ILE A 259 -19.96 7.28 -11.12
N CYS A 260 -18.83 6.62 -10.89
CA CYS A 260 -18.07 5.93 -11.93
C CYS A 260 -17.40 4.65 -11.39
N HIS A 261 -16.97 3.74 -12.27
CA HIS A 261 -16.63 2.34 -11.90
C HIS A 261 -15.19 1.89 -12.21
N SER A 262 -14.33 2.76 -12.74
CA SER A 262 -12.92 2.45 -13.00
C SER A 262 -11.99 3.07 -11.96
N HIS A 263 -10.77 2.55 -11.81
CA HIS A 263 -9.81 3.10 -10.85
C HIS A 263 -9.59 4.59 -11.10
N ALA A 264 -9.61 5.38 -10.01
CA ALA A 264 -9.31 6.81 -10.02
C ALA A 264 -10.18 7.62 -11.01
N CYS A 265 -11.39 7.15 -11.33
CA CYS A 265 -12.26 7.78 -12.32
C CYS A 265 -12.95 9.06 -11.82
N ASN A 266 -13.01 9.26 -10.51
CA ASN A 266 -13.59 10.45 -9.90
C ASN A 266 -12.56 11.58 -9.85
N ASN A 267 -12.12 12.02 -11.02
CA ASN A 267 -11.04 12.99 -11.20
C ASN A 267 -11.48 14.26 -11.95
N SER A 268 -12.79 14.53 -12.07
CA SER A 268 -13.29 15.74 -12.76
C SER A 268 -12.73 17.01 -12.11
N PRO A 269 -12.32 18.03 -12.87
CA PRO A 269 -11.87 19.30 -12.30
C PRO A 269 -12.89 19.92 -11.35
N GLY A 270 -12.43 20.48 -10.24
CA GLY A 270 -13.28 21.05 -9.19
C GLY A 270 -14.26 22.13 -9.66
N LYS A 271 -13.80 22.97 -10.58
CA LYS A 271 -14.59 23.98 -11.28
C LYS A 271 -15.82 23.41 -11.99
N GLU A 272 -15.73 22.20 -12.54
CA GLU A 272 -16.86 21.56 -13.21
C GLU A 272 -17.93 21.09 -12.22
N LEU A 273 -17.51 20.64 -11.04
CA LEU A 273 -18.41 20.13 -10.02
C LEU A 273 -19.25 21.25 -9.37
N ARG A 274 -18.70 22.46 -9.25
CA ARG A 274 -19.40 23.64 -8.67
C ARG A 274 -20.17 24.49 -9.68
N ALA A 275 -19.99 24.24 -10.98
CA ALA A 275 -20.54 25.10 -12.03
C ALA A 275 -22.07 25.28 -11.95
N GLY A 276 -22.81 24.21 -11.63
CA GLY A 276 -24.26 24.26 -11.46
C GLY A 276 -24.68 25.18 -10.31
N TYR A 277 -24.08 24.98 -9.13
CA TYR A 277 -24.33 25.80 -7.96
C TYR A 277 -24.01 27.28 -8.19
N GLU A 278 -22.86 27.58 -8.81
CA GLU A 278 -22.47 28.98 -9.09
C GLU A 278 -23.44 29.68 -10.05
N LEU A 279 -23.99 28.94 -11.02
CA LEU A 279 -24.94 29.49 -11.99
C LEU A 279 -26.28 29.82 -11.32
N GLU A 280 -26.77 28.95 -10.44
CA GLU A 280 -27.99 29.19 -9.66
C GLU A 280 -27.81 30.30 -8.64
N ALA A 281 -26.68 30.34 -7.93
CA ALA A 281 -26.36 31.42 -7.00
C ALA A 281 -26.33 32.78 -7.72
N LYS A 282 -25.75 32.85 -8.92
CA LYS A 282 -25.77 34.05 -9.77
C LYS A 282 -27.18 34.40 -10.22
N ALA A 283 -27.98 33.42 -10.63
CA ALA A 283 -29.38 33.65 -11.04
C ALA A 283 -30.23 34.19 -9.88
N MET A 284 -30.10 33.64 -8.67
CA MET A 284 -30.78 34.12 -7.48
C MET A 284 -30.34 35.53 -7.08
N ALA A 285 -29.04 35.84 -7.15
CA ALA A 285 -28.53 37.18 -6.89
C ALA A 285 -29.12 38.21 -7.87
N LEU A 286 -29.20 37.89 -9.16
CA LEU A 286 -29.81 38.75 -10.17
C LEU A 286 -31.30 39.01 -9.92
N LEU A 287 -32.05 37.98 -9.47
CA LEU A 287 -33.47 38.12 -9.11
C LEU A 287 -33.66 39.02 -7.87
N GLN A 288 -32.80 38.89 -6.86
CA GLN A 288 -32.84 39.74 -5.66
C GLN A 288 -32.53 41.21 -5.98
N VAL A 289 -31.55 41.47 -6.84
CA VAL A 289 -31.23 42.83 -7.32
C VAL A 289 -32.41 43.43 -8.10
N ARG A 290 -33.08 42.63 -8.95
CA ARG A 290 -34.25 43.10 -9.72
C ARG A 290 -35.46 43.39 -8.83
N SER A 291 -35.71 42.58 -7.80
CA SER A 291 -36.77 42.81 -6.81
C SER A 291 -36.52 44.10 -6.01
N SER A 292 -35.28 44.32 -5.58
CA SER A 292 -34.87 45.53 -4.85
C SER A 292 -34.88 46.79 -5.71
N GLY A 293 -34.55 46.67 -7.01
CA GLY A 293 -34.60 47.77 -7.98
C GLY A 293 -36.01 48.21 -8.38
N ASN A 294 -36.99 47.30 -8.34
CA ASN A 294 -38.39 47.65 -8.60
C ASN A 294 -39.10 48.25 -7.38
N SER A 295 -38.64 47.96 -6.15
CA SER A 295 -39.18 48.59 -4.93
C SER A 295 -38.95 50.11 -4.88
N PHE A 296 -37.93 50.63 -5.57
CA PHE A 296 -37.65 52.07 -5.64
C PHE A 296 -38.47 52.86 -6.69
N LYS A 297 -39.27 52.19 -7.54
CA LYS A 297 -40.11 52.90 -8.52
C LYS A 297 -41.56 53.12 -8.08
N ASP A 298 -42.05 52.40 -7.07
CA ASP A 298 -43.42 52.59 -6.56
C ASP A 298 -43.55 53.51 -5.34
N SER A 299 -42.45 54.05 -4.80
CA SER A 299 -42.51 55.07 -3.72
C SER A 299 -42.74 56.51 -4.21
N LYS A 300 -43.07 56.73 -5.50
CA LYS A 300 -43.34 58.09 -6.04
C LYS A 300 -44.74 58.34 -6.58
N VAL A 301 -45.72 57.49 -6.30
CA VAL A 301 -47.13 57.70 -6.69
C VAL A 301 -48.10 57.75 -5.49
N GLY A 302 -47.64 57.52 -4.26
CA GLY A 302 -48.50 57.41 -3.07
C GLY A 302 -48.47 58.56 -2.05
N CYS A 303 -47.84 59.70 -2.34
CA CYS A 303 -47.72 60.84 -1.39
C CYS A 303 -48.44 62.11 -1.90
N GLY A 304 -49.63 61.96 -2.48
CA GLY A 304 -50.46 63.08 -2.96
C GLY A 304 -51.92 63.09 -2.50
N PHE A 305 -52.40 62.06 -1.80
CA PHE A 305 -53.83 61.92 -1.47
C PHE A 305 -54.17 61.85 0.02
N TRP A 306 -53.19 62.02 0.91
CA TRP A 306 -53.39 61.92 2.37
C TRP A 306 -53.32 63.26 3.12
N LEU A 307 -53.59 64.39 2.45
CA LEU A 307 -53.56 65.72 3.08
C LEU A 307 -54.83 66.59 2.88
N ILE A 308 -55.93 66.07 2.32
CA ILE A 308 -57.16 66.88 2.09
C ILE A 308 -58.37 66.46 2.96
N LEU A 309 -58.26 65.42 3.80
CA LEU A 309 -59.38 64.96 4.64
C LEU A 309 -59.34 65.40 6.11
N SER A 310 -58.42 66.28 6.52
CA SER A 310 -58.27 66.71 7.92
C SER A 310 -58.81 68.11 8.24
N VAL A 311 -59.55 68.77 7.33
CA VAL A 311 -59.99 70.18 7.51
C VAL A 311 -61.51 70.35 7.73
N ILE A 312 -62.31 69.27 7.85
CA ILE A 312 -63.77 69.38 8.13
C ILE A 312 -64.15 68.81 9.51
N TYR A 313 -63.30 68.97 10.52
CA TYR A 313 -63.66 68.58 11.90
C TYR A 313 -63.29 69.60 12.97
N MET A 314 -63.31 70.89 12.62
CA MET A 314 -63.23 71.99 13.60
C MET A 314 -64.14 73.13 13.15
N LEU A 315 -65.46 72.96 13.32
CA LEU A 315 -66.45 74.04 13.44
C LEU A 315 -67.79 73.47 13.95
N THR A 316 -67.76 72.94 15.17
CA THR A 316 -68.91 72.94 16.10
C THR A 316 -68.33 73.02 17.51
N PHE A 317 -67.96 74.23 17.92
CA PHE A 317 -68.25 74.91 19.19
C PHE A 317 -67.55 76.26 19.17
#